data_AF-A0A2D8V8V5-F1
#
_entry.id   AF-A0A2D8V8V5-F1
#
_cell.length_a   1.000
_cell.length_b   1.000
_cell.length_c   1.000
_cell.angle_alpha   90.00
_cell.angle_beta   90.00
_cell.angle_gamma   90.00
#
_symmetry.space_group_name_H-M   'P 1'
#
loop_
_entity.id
_entity.type
_entity.pdbx_description
1 polymer ?
#
loop_
_entity_poly.entity_id
_entity_poly.type
_entity_poly.pdbx_seq_one_letter_code
_entity_poly.pdbx_strand_id
1 'polypeptide(L)'
;MDKIKKISEILSKIDLSKNRKFIKYLNVVKRKSKDVSNLSANKIEIEKSKLDLMKLYYNLGKYISNKNFNENISDFSYDEEYENLNNKINKLKSYIEEIKSKID
;
A
#
# COMPACT_ATOMS: atom_id res chain seq x y z
N MET A 1 33.59 -36.64 0.10
CA MET A 1 32.13 -36.89 -0.03
C MET A 1 31.49 -37.47 1.22
N ASP A 2 32.18 -38.30 2.01
CA ASP A 2 31.58 -39.00 3.16
C ASP A 2 31.05 -38.11 4.29
N LYS A 3 31.71 -36.98 4.58
CA LYS A 3 31.24 -36.05 5.63
C LYS A 3 29.88 -35.42 5.28
N ILE A 4 29.64 -35.11 4.00
CA ILE A 4 28.37 -34.53 3.53
C ILE A 4 27.24 -35.58 3.61
N LYS A 5 27.53 -36.84 3.22
CA LYS A 5 26.60 -37.96 3.39
C LYS A 5 26.25 -38.20 4.86
N LYS A 6 27.24 -38.17 5.75
CA LYS A 6 27.03 -38.29 7.21
C LYS A 6 26.16 -37.17 7.76
N ILE A 7 26.36 -35.94 7.30
CA ILE A 7 25.54 -34.79 7.69
C ILE A 7 24.11 -34.92 7.17
N SER A 8 23.90 -35.31 5.91
CA SER A 8 22.54 -35.50 5.36
C SER A 8 21.79 -36.61 6.08
N GLU A 9 22.49 -37.68 6.48
CA GLU A 9 21.94 -38.82 7.20
C GLU A 9 21.58 -38.51 8.66
N ILE A 10 22.29 -37.56 9.28
CA ILE A 10 21.92 -37.01 10.59
C ILE A 10 20.69 -36.10 10.45
N LEU A 11 20.68 -35.21 9.45
CA LEU A 11 19.57 -34.29 9.20
C LEU A 11 18.27 -35.04 8.83
N SER A 12 18.35 -36.14 8.08
CA SER A 12 17.19 -36.95 7.70
C SER A 12 16.56 -37.70 8.88
N LYS A 13 17.28 -37.88 10.00
CA LYS A 13 16.76 -38.48 11.24
C LYS A 13 16.09 -37.46 12.16
N ILE A 14 16.26 -36.15 11.91
CA ILE A 14 15.63 -35.10 12.69
C ILE A 14 14.24 -34.82 12.12
N ASP A 15 13.22 -35.33 12.80
CA ASP A 15 11.83 -35.02 12.48
C ASP A 15 11.47 -33.62 13.00
N LEU A 16 11.86 -32.60 12.21
CA LEU A 16 11.59 -31.19 12.47
C LEU A 16 10.09 -30.91 12.66
N SER A 17 9.21 -31.73 12.07
CA SER A 17 7.76 -31.59 12.15
C SER A 17 7.16 -31.98 13.51
N LYS A 18 7.91 -32.71 14.35
CA LYS A 18 7.52 -33.09 15.72
C LYS A 18 8.15 -32.22 16.80
N ASN A 19 9.12 -31.39 16.44
CA ASN A 19 9.81 -30.52 17.39
C ASN A 19 8.96 -29.28 17.71
N ARG A 20 8.22 -29.31 18.82
CA ARG A 20 7.35 -28.21 19.27
C ARG A 20 8.06 -26.85 19.34
N LYS A 21 9.34 -26.81 19.73
CA LYS A 21 10.11 -25.56 19.77
C LYS A 21 10.34 -25.02 18.37
N PHE A 22 10.75 -25.87 17.43
CA PHE A 22 10.94 -25.50 16.03
C PHE A 22 9.64 -25.02 15.35
N ILE A 23 8.52 -25.73 15.55
CA ILE A 23 7.20 -25.33 15.06
C ILE A 23 6.80 -23.95 15.63
N LYS A 24 7.07 -23.71 16.92
CA LYS A 24 6.81 -22.40 17.54
C LYS A 24 7.62 -21.28 16.87
N TYR A 25 8.91 -21.50 16.59
CA TYR A 25 9.74 -20.52 15.85
C TYR A 25 9.23 -20.30 14.42
N LEU A 26 8.90 -21.35 13.67
CA LEU A 26 8.33 -21.21 12.33
C LEU A 26 7.02 -20.43 12.33
N ASN A 27 6.15 -20.65 13.31
CA ASN A 27 4.90 -19.90 13.44
C ASN A 27 5.14 -18.41 13.75
N VAL A 28 6.14 -18.09 14.56
CA VAL A 28 6.56 -16.69 14.79
C VAL A 28 7.10 -16.06 13.51
N VAL A 29 7.95 -16.76 12.77
CA VAL A 29 8.50 -16.29 11.49
C VAL A 29 7.39 -16.08 10.46
N LYS A 30 6.46 -17.04 10.32
CA LYS A 30 5.32 -16.96 9.40
C LYS A 30 4.39 -15.78 9.70
N ARG A 31 4.19 -15.47 10.99
CA ARG A 31 3.42 -14.29 11.41
C ARG A 31 4.17 -13.01 11.05
N LYS A 32 5.43 -12.89 11.45
CA LYS A 32 6.27 -11.72 11.12
C LYS A 32 6.41 -11.49 9.62
N SER A 33 6.54 -12.55 8.81
CA SER A 33 6.62 -12.42 7.35
C SER A 33 5.32 -11.91 6.74
N LYS A 34 4.17 -12.33 7.29
CA LYS A 34 2.86 -11.83 6.89
C LYS A 34 2.72 -10.34 7.24
N ASP A 35 3.17 -9.94 8.43
CA ASP A 35 3.12 -8.56 8.88
C ASP A 35 4.00 -7.64 8.00
N VAL A 36 5.22 -8.08 7.67
CA VAL A 36 6.12 -7.37 6.74
C VAL A 36 5.53 -7.26 5.34
N SER A 37 4.90 -8.33 4.83
CA SER A 37 4.23 -8.32 3.53
C SER A 37 3.04 -7.36 3.48
N ASN A 38 2.28 -7.27 4.57
CA ASN A 38 1.16 -6.33 4.66
C ASN A 38 1.66 -4.89 4.75
N LEU A 39 2.72 -4.65 5.53
CA LEU A 39 3.35 -3.32 5.64
C LEU A 39 3.87 -2.82 4.28
N SER A 40 4.54 -3.69 3.52
CA SER A 40 5.05 -3.33 2.19
C SER A 40 3.92 -3.10 1.18
N ALA A 41 2.88 -3.93 1.20
CA ALA A 41 1.69 -3.74 0.36
C ALA A 41 1.00 -2.40 0.64
N ASN A 42 0.75 -2.08 1.92
CA ASN A 42 0.14 -0.82 2.32
C ASN A 42 1.00 0.39 1.92
N LYS A 43 2.34 0.29 2.02
CA LYS A 43 3.25 1.36 1.60
C LYS A 43 3.18 1.61 0.08
N ILE A 44 3.14 0.54 -0.72
CA ILE A 44 2.97 0.65 -2.18
C ILE A 44 1.62 1.27 -2.52
N GLU A 45 0.57 0.87 -1.81
CA GLU A 45 -0.78 1.42 -1.99
C GLU A 45 -0.82 2.91 -1.68
N ILE A 46 -0.21 3.37 -0.58
CA ILE A 46 -0.09 4.80 -0.25
C ILE A 46 0.61 5.58 -1.36
N GLU A 47 1.75 5.10 -1.86
CA GLU A 47 2.49 5.80 -2.92
C GLU A 47 1.69 5.87 -4.22
N LYS A 48 1.00 4.78 -4.58
CA LYS A 48 0.09 4.78 -5.74
C LYS A 48 -1.05 5.78 -5.56
N SER A 49 -1.68 5.81 -4.39
CA SER A 49 -2.75 6.76 -4.07
C SER A 49 -2.26 8.21 -4.06
N LYS A 50 -1.02 8.49 -3.62
CA LYS A 50 -0.41 9.84 -3.74
C LYS A 50 -0.24 10.27 -5.20
N LEU A 51 0.19 9.36 -6.08
CA LEU A 51 0.29 9.65 -7.51
C LEU A 51 -1.08 9.95 -8.12
N ASP A 52 -2.11 9.20 -7.75
CA ASP A 52 -3.47 9.45 -8.23
C ASP A 52 -4.03 10.78 -7.70
N LEU A 53 -3.70 11.15 -6.45
CA LEU A 53 -4.04 12.46 -5.89
C LEU A 53 -3.37 13.60 -6.65
N MET A 54 -2.10 13.44 -7.01
CA MET A 54 -1.36 14.41 -7.84
C MET A 54 -2.01 14.59 -9.22
N LYS A 55 -2.46 13.50 -9.86
CA LYS A 55 -3.20 13.58 -11.14
C LYS A 55 -4.52 14.34 -10.98
N LEU A 56 -5.26 14.12 -9.90
CA LEU A 56 -6.51 14.84 -9.64
C LEU A 56 -6.27 16.34 -9.46
N TYR A 57 -5.23 16.73 -8.72
CA TYR A 57 -4.84 18.13 -8.58
C TYR A 57 -4.44 18.78 -9.90
N TYR A 58 -3.66 18.07 -10.72
CA TYR A 58 -3.32 18.52 -12.07
C TYR A 58 -4.58 18.74 -12.92
N ASN A 59 -5.52 17.79 -12.89
CA ASN A 59 -6.77 17.90 -13.64
C ASN A 59 -7.62 19.08 -13.16
N LEU A 60 -7.72 19.31 -11.85
CA LEU A 60 -8.41 20.47 -11.28
C LEU A 60 -7.77 21.79 -11.72
N GLY A 61 -6.44 21.91 -11.61
CA GLY A 61 -5.73 23.11 -12.06
C GLY A 61 -5.91 23.36 -13.56
N LYS A 62 -5.81 22.30 -14.38
CA LYS A 62 -6.06 22.37 -15.82
C LYS A 62 -7.50 22.81 -16.13
N TYR A 63 -8.48 22.28 -15.41
CA TYR A 63 -9.89 22.64 -15.57
C TYR A 63 -10.11 24.13 -15.29
N ILE A 64 -9.67 24.60 -14.12
CA ILE A 64 -9.79 26.01 -13.71
C ILE A 64 -9.09 26.92 -14.70
N SER A 65 -7.84 26.59 -15.08
CA SER A 65 -7.06 27.39 -16.03
C SER A 65 -7.75 27.48 -17.39
N ASN A 66 -8.32 26.38 -17.89
CA ASN A 66 -9.03 26.38 -19.17
C ASN A 66 -10.32 27.20 -19.10
N LYS A 67 -11.10 27.08 -18.02
CA LYS A 67 -12.32 27.85 -17.79
C LYS A 67 -12.03 29.35 -17.66
N ASN A 68 -10.96 29.70 -16.96
CA ASN A 68 -10.54 31.10 -16.85
C ASN A 68 -10.05 31.65 -18.19
N PHE A 69 -9.20 30.92 -18.91
CA PHE A 69 -8.62 31.41 -20.17
C PHE A 69 -9.65 31.51 -21.30
N ASN A 70 -10.53 30.51 -21.45
CA ASN A 70 -11.46 30.45 -22.58
C ASN A 70 -12.81 31.14 -22.31
N GLU A 71 -13.27 31.13 -21.06
CA GLU A 71 -14.62 31.58 -20.69
C GLU A 71 -14.60 32.75 -19.69
N ASN A 72 -13.41 33.19 -19.25
CA ASN A 72 -13.21 34.22 -18.22
C ASN A 72 -13.96 33.94 -16.91
N ILE A 73 -14.19 32.66 -16.62
CA ILE A 73 -14.83 32.20 -15.38
C ILE A 73 -13.79 32.21 -14.26
N SER A 74 -14.16 32.80 -13.12
CA SER A 74 -13.37 32.83 -11.89
C SER A 74 -14.16 32.32 -10.67
N ASP A 75 -15.48 32.29 -10.74
CA ASP A 75 -16.38 31.73 -9.74
C ASP A 75 -16.85 30.34 -10.16
N PHE A 76 -16.63 29.36 -9.28
CA PHE A 76 -16.96 27.94 -9.49
C PHE A 76 -18.02 27.44 -8.50
N SER A 77 -18.71 28.33 -7.79
CA SER A 77 -19.65 27.98 -6.70
C SER A 77 -20.80 27.06 -7.15
N TYR A 78 -21.16 27.09 -8.43
CA TYR A 78 -22.21 26.26 -9.03
C TYR A 78 -21.68 25.34 -10.14
N ASP A 79 -20.36 25.14 -10.21
CA ASP A 79 -19.73 24.30 -11.22
C ASP A 79 -19.66 22.83 -10.73
N GLU A 80 -20.51 21.99 -11.32
CA GLU A 80 -20.62 20.58 -10.95
C GLU A 80 -19.32 19.80 -11.15
N GLU A 81 -18.53 20.12 -12.19
CA GLU A 81 -17.29 19.39 -12.47
C GLU A 81 -16.18 19.81 -11.51
N TYR A 82 -16.11 21.09 -11.15
CA TYR A 82 -15.26 21.58 -10.07
C TYR A 82 -15.59 20.90 -8.74
N GLU A 83 -16.88 20.80 -8.40
CA GLU A 83 -17.33 20.12 -7.18
C GLU A 83 -16.96 18.63 -7.21
N ASN A 84 -17.21 17.95 -8.33
CA ASN A 84 -16.87 16.54 -8.54
C ASN A 84 -15.36 16.27 -8.38
N LEU A 85 -14.51 17.11 -8.97
CA LEU A 85 -13.05 17.00 -8.83
C LEU A 85 -12.61 17.18 -7.37
N ASN A 86 -13.15 18.17 -6.66
CA ASN A 86 -12.88 18.37 -5.23
C ASN A 86 -13.34 17.18 -4.39
N ASN A 87 -14.53 16.64 -4.66
CA ASN A 87 -15.06 15.48 -3.98
C ASN A 87 -14.17 14.24 -4.17
N LYS A 88 -13.66 14.00 -5.39
CA LYS A 88 -12.69 12.93 -5.67
C LYS A 88 -11.38 13.13 -4.89
N ILE A 89 -10.86 14.36 -4.85
CA ILE A 89 -9.65 14.72 -4.09
C ILE A 89 -9.85 14.44 -2.60
N ASN A 90 -10.97 14.88 -2.03
CA ASN A 90 -11.26 14.72 -0.61
C ASN A 90 -11.44 13.25 -0.23
N LYS A 91 -12.17 12.47 -1.04
CA LYS A 91 -12.31 11.02 -0.83
C LYS A 91 -10.96 10.31 -0.84
N LEU A 92 -10.10 10.64 -1.80
CA LEU A 92 -8.78 10.01 -1.90
C LEU A 92 -7.85 10.40 -0.76
N LYS A 93 -7.92 11.66 -0.28
CA LYS A 93 -7.21 12.09 0.93
C LYS A 93 -7.65 11.29 2.15
N SER A 94 -8.96 11.18 2.40
CA SER A 94 -9.48 10.42 3.53
C SER A 94 -9.03 8.97 3.47
N TYR A 95 -9.07 8.35 2.29
CA TYR A 95 -8.60 6.98 2.08
C TYR A 95 -7.11 6.81 2.38
N ILE A 96 -6.24 7.75 1.97
CA ILE A 96 -4.81 7.70 2.30
C ILE A 96 -4.59 7.76 3.81
N GLU A 97 -5.32 8.62 4.53
CA GLU A 97 -5.23 8.72 6.00
C GLU A 97 -5.77 7.46 6.70
N GLU A 98 -6.82 6.83 6.16
CA GLU A 98 -7.31 5.54 6.63
C GLU A 98 -6.29 4.41 6.46
N ILE A 99 -5.48 4.41 5.40
CA ILE A 99 -4.41 3.41 5.24
C ILE A 99 -3.26 3.70 6.19
N LYS A 100 -2.84 4.97 6.33
CA LYS A 100 -1.76 5.35 7.25
C LYS A 100 -2.08 4.98 8.69
N SER A 101 -3.31 5.24 9.16
CA SER A 101 -3.74 4.88 10.52
C SER A 101 -3.78 3.38 10.80
N LYS A 102 -3.72 2.52 9.77
CA LYS A 102 -3.59 1.05 9.92
C LYS A 102 -2.13 0.58 9.96
N ILE A 103 -1.19 1.45 9.62
CA ILE A 103 0.25 1.17 9.60
C ILE A 103 0.93 1.66 10.88
N ASP A 104 0.48 2.80 11.41
CA ASP A 104 0.93 3.37 12.69
C ASP A 104 0.40 2.56 13.90
#